data_AF-A0A2N6A6Y9-F1
#
_entry.id   AF-A0A2N6A6Y9-F1
#
_cell.length_a   1.000
_cell.length_b   1.000
_cell.length_c   1.000
_cell.angle_alpha   90.00
_cell.angle_beta   90.00
_cell.angle_gamma   90.00
#
_symmetry.space_group_name_H-M   'P 1'
#
loop_
_entity.id
_entity.type
_entity.pdbx_description
1 polymer ?
#
loop_
_entity_poly.entity_id
_entity_poly.type
_entity_poly.pdbx_seq_one_letter_code
_entity_poly.pdbx_strand_id
1 'polypeptide(L)'
;MDQLGRIKKLTKKDKLREGKFKNEKIQLKTIKTRQEGSNNYIIEKLDNRIYGNYSVLHSDLFFVNSKTGEELDMNMLLPDNSHFLIFGKHFFEDKDDENVESKKMNLKDYAGTKNSNVSFAAYNTKAGNSDRVCVKYGDLSKKGGMLSLLHEIAHAWHTKHRSKYGRGEFDDMIFKLRLFLETRISSDRLKDDMDQALENFFEVKTDDIKYTSREDIDLSDGEVLVKLENGQNAIIRSEKVIDIVKCYEKEERDAWAHAIKLLRFYRKKGIDLEPQLDTKEDTRDYIEKRLKTYEDAVSSDIEISGNRKLFTGNKKDD
;
A
#
# COMPACT_ATOMS: atom_id res chain seq x y z
N MET A 1 26.30 17.32 7.57
CA MET A 1 24.87 16.97 7.44
C MET A 1 24.24 17.13 8.80
N ASP A 2 23.82 18.35 9.13
CA ASP A 2 23.32 18.71 10.46
C ASP A 2 21.96 19.39 10.27
N GLN A 3 20.93 18.56 10.16
CA GLN A 3 19.52 18.99 10.16
C GLN A 3 18.81 18.31 11.33
N LEU A 4 19.28 18.59 12.55
CA LEU A 4 18.52 18.29 13.76
C LEU A 4 17.41 19.34 13.91
N GLY A 5 16.19 18.91 13.60
CA GLY A 5 14.98 19.73 13.62
C GLY A 5 14.77 20.45 14.95
N ARG A 6 14.33 21.71 14.86
CA ARG A 6 13.96 22.54 16.02
C ARG A 6 12.75 21.94 16.74
N ILE A 7 12.97 21.44 17.94
CA ILE A 7 11.95 20.94 18.88
C ILE A 7 11.07 22.12 19.33
N LYS A 8 9.77 22.10 19.03
CA LYS A 8 8.77 23.02 19.59
C LYS A 8 7.83 22.26 20.52
N LYS A 9 7.74 22.68 21.78
CA LYS A 9 6.71 22.20 22.72
C LYS A 9 5.33 22.70 22.26
N LEU A 10 4.49 21.82 21.71
CA LEU A 10 3.07 22.11 21.42
C LEU A 10 2.17 21.55 22.52
N THR A 11 1.68 22.44 23.37
CA THR A 11 0.59 22.19 24.32
C THR A 11 -0.69 22.86 23.82
N LYS A 12 -1.60 22.13 23.14
CA LYS A 12 -3.04 22.47 23.11
C LYS A 12 -3.90 21.35 22.49
N LYS A 13 -5.05 21.12 23.16
CA LYS A 13 -6.18 20.23 22.82
C LYS A 13 -6.63 20.34 21.36
N ASP A 14 -7.37 19.33 20.92
CA ASP A 14 -8.07 19.28 19.63
C ASP A 14 -8.72 20.62 19.30
N LYS A 15 -8.27 21.25 18.21
CA LYS A 15 -8.78 22.55 17.75
C LYS A 15 -9.06 22.47 16.28
N LEU A 16 -10.35 22.49 15.95
CA LEU A 16 -10.80 22.79 14.60
C LEU A 16 -10.81 24.30 14.41
N ARG A 17 -10.26 24.77 13.30
CA ARG A 17 -10.39 26.14 12.79
C ARG A 17 -10.99 26.06 11.39
N GLU A 18 -11.94 26.92 11.10
CA GLU A 18 -12.53 27.01 9.77
C GLU A 18 -12.29 28.42 9.20
N GLY A 19 -12.04 28.48 7.90
CA GLY A 19 -11.89 29.73 7.16
C GLY A 19 -12.49 29.60 5.77
N LYS A 20 -12.60 30.74 5.09
CA LYS A 20 -12.91 30.80 3.66
C LYS A 20 -11.84 31.62 2.98
N PHE A 21 -11.38 31.15 1.82
CA PHE A 21 -10.48 31.90 0.95
C PHE A 21 -11.03 31.80 -0.46
N LYS A 22 -11.34 32.92 -1.13
CA LYS A 22 -12.02 32.89 -2.43
C LYS A 22 -13.24 31.94 -2.42
N ASN A 23 -13.23 30.90 -3.26
CA ASN A 23 -14.29 29.90 -3.40
C ASN A 23 -14.01 28.59 -2.64
N GLU A 24 -12.98 28.54 -1.80
CA GLU A 24 -12.62 27.36 -0.99
C GLU A 24 -12.98 27.56 0.49
N LYS A 25 -13.51 26.50 1.11
CA LYS A 25 -13.61 26.40 2.57
C LYS A 25 -12.40 25.63 3.07
N ILE A 26 -11.67 26.21 4.02
CA ILE A 26 -10.48 25.59 4.63
C ILE A 26 -10.85 25.13 6.03
N GLN A 27 -10.52 23.88 6.38
CA GLN A 27 -10.61 23.36 7.73
C GLN A 27 -9.23 22.92 8.18
N LEU A 28 -8.77 23.45 9.31
CA LEU A 28 -7.54 23.04 9.96
C LEU A 28 -7.87 22.31 11.25
N LYS A 29 -7.35 21.11 11.47
CA LYS A 29 -7.58 20.36 12.71
C LYS A 29 -6.28 19.77 13.22
N THR A 30 -6.01 19.94 14.51
CA THR A 30 -4.97 19.17 15.19
C THR A 30 -5.63 18.11 16.06
N ILE A 31 -5.16 16.87 15.97
CA ILE A 31 -5.63 15.75 16.79
C ILE A 31 -4.44 15.10 17.48
N LYS A 32 -4.64 14.71 18.73
CA LYS A 32 -3.64 13.98 19.50
C LYS A 32 -4.16 12.61 19.90
N THR A 33 -3.56 11.56 19.35
CA THR A 33 -3.93 10.17 19.61
C THR A 33 -2.85 9.50 20.47
N ARG A 34 -3.24 8.85 21.57
CA ARG A 34 -2.30 8.05 22.37
C ARG A 34 -2.10 6.69 21.71
N GLN A 35 -0.84 6.24 21.61
CA GLN A 35 -0.52 4.90 21.17
C GLN A 35 -0.84 3.90 22.28
N GLU A 36 -1.47 2.78 21.94
CA GLU A 36 -1.74 1.68 22.86
C GLU A 36 -0.42 1.14 23.46
N GLY A 37 -0.49 0.54 24.65
CA GLY A 37 0.68 -0.02 25.34
C GLY A 37 1.79 0.99 25.70
N SER A 38 1.61 2.29 25.46
CA SER A 38 2.61 3.30 25.77
C SER A 38 2.02 4.63 26.21
N ASN A 39 2.90 5.52 26.67
CA ASN A 39 2.54 6.91 26.94
C ASN A 39 2.77 7.81 25.73
N ASN A 40 3.33 7.30 24.62
CA ASN A 40 3.62 8.07 23.42
C ASN A 40 2.34 8.54 22.73
N TYR A 41 2.48 9.62 21.96
CA TYR A 41 1.36 10.21 21.24
C TYR A 41 1.73 10.45 19.79
N ILE A 42 0.72 10.41 18.94
CA ILE A 42 0.78 10.83 17.55
C ILE A 42 -0.04 12.10 17.46
N ILE A 43 0.55 13.12 16.85
CA ILE A 43 -0.12 14.38 16.54
C ILE A 43 -0.34 14.42 15.04
N GLU A 44 -1.59 14.58 14.65
CA GLU A 44 -2.01 14.82 13.28
C GLU A 44 -2.36 16.29 13.13
N LYS A 45 -1.74 16.99 12.17
CA LYS A 45 -2.14 18.35 11.79
C LYS A 45 -2.72 18.27 10.38
N LEU A 46 -4.01 18.53 10.27
CA LEU A 46 -4.81 18.34 9.07
C LEU A 46 -5.10 19.68 8.42
N ASP A 47 -4.91 19.77 7.10
CA ASP A 47 -5.38 20.84 6.24
C ASP A 47 -6.34 20.26 5.21
N ASN A 48 -7.63 20.60 5.31
CA ASN A 48 -8.66 20.16 4.40
C ASN A 48 -9.22 21.35 3.61
N ARG A 49 -9.03 21.33 2.29
CA ARG A 49 -9.50 22.35 1.37
C ARG A 49 -10.68 21.82 0.58
N ILE A 50 -11.85 22.40 0.81
CA ILE A 50 -13.11 21.97 0.23
C ILE A 50 -13.48 22.89 -0.93
N TYR A 51 -13.66 22.31 -2.12
CA TYR A 51 -13.95 22.98 -3.39
C TYR A 51 -15.23 22.42 -3.99
N GLY A 52 -16.32 23.20 -4.02
CA GLY A 52 -17.58 22.70 -4.59
C GLY A 52 -17.93 21.35 -3.96
N ASN A 53 -17.89 20.28 -4.75
CA ASN A 53 -18.20 18.89 -4.36
C ASN A 53 -17.03 18.01 -3.90
N TYR A 54 -15.78 18.46 -3.97
CA TYR A 54 -14.62 17.65 -3.56
C TYR A 54 -13.83 18.32 -2.44
N SER A 55 -12.92 17.56 -1.82
CA SER A 55 -12.00 18.08 -0.80
C SER A 55 -10.60 17.49 -0.95
N VAL A 56 -9.59 18.34 -0.81
CA VAL A 56 -8.17 17.96 -0.79
C VAL A 56 -7.69 18.02 0.65
N LEU A 57 -7.41 16.85 1.24
CA LEU A 57 -6.97 16.72 2.61
C LEU A 57 -5.47 16.41 2.64
N HIS A 58 -4.71 17.16 3.43
CA HIS A 58 -3.31 16.92 3.74
C HIS A 58 -3.15 16.63 5.24
N SER A 59 -2.22 15.76 5.59
CA SER A 59 -1.85 15.48 6.98
C SER A 59 -0.35 15.62 7.19
N ASP A 60 0.02 16.37 8.23
CA ASP A 60 1.35 16.32 8.82
C ASP A 60 1.33 15.45 10.07
N LEU A 61 2.20 14.45 10.11
CA LEU A 61 2.30 13.48 11.20
C LEU A 61 3.51 13.75 12.08
N PHE A 62 3.30 13.79 13.38
CA PHE A 62 4.36 13.92 14.37
C PHE A 62 4.25 12.81 15.40
N PHE A 63 5.35 12.13 15.68
CA PHE A 63 5.46 11.22 16.81
C PHE A 63 6.04 11.97 18.01
N VAL A 64 5.44 11.79 19.19
CA VAL A 64 5.88 12.44 20.43
C VAL A 64 6.25 11.39 21.46
N ASN A 65 7.53 11.34 21.82
CA ASN A 65 8.01 10.56 22.94
C ASN A 65 7.56 11.24 24.23
N SER A 66 6.67 10.59 24.97
CA SER A 66 6.09 11.16 26.19
C SER A 66 7.06 11.31 27.35
N LYS A 67 8.13 10.50 27.39
CA LYS A 67 9.12 10.53 28.46
C LYS A 67 10.09 11.69 28.28
N THR A 68 10.55 11.93 27.04
CA THR A 68 11.54 12.97 26.73
C THR A 68 10.90 14.28 26.28
N GLY A 69 9.67 14.22 25.79
CA GLY A 69 9.00 15.34 25.12
C GLY A 69 9.53 15.62 23.72
N GLU A 70 10.39 14.75 23.18
CA GLU A 70 10.92 14.85 21.83
C GLU A 70 9.82 14.61 20.80
N GLU A 71 9.85 15.42 19.74
CA GLU A 71 8.94 15.35 18.61
C GLU A 71 9.74 14.93 17.37
N LEU A 72 9.30 13.86 16.73
CA LEU A 72 9.79 13.43 15.43
C LEU A 72 8.76 13.81 14.36
N ASP A 73 9.17 14.66 13.44
CA ASP A 73 8.39 14.99 12.24
C ASP A 73 8.49 13.82 11.25
N MET A 74 7.39 13.07 11.12
CA MET A 74 7.35 11.89 10.26
C MET A 74 7.38 12.27 8.78
N ASN A 75 7.05 13.52 8.41
CA ASN A 75 7.14 13.98 7.03
C ASN A 75 8.59 13.99 6.53
N MET A 76 9.57 14.12 7.43
CA MET A 76 10.99 14.06 7.07
C MET A 76 11.43 12.68 6.59
N LEU A 77 10.63 11.64 6.83
CA LEU A 77 10.87 10.30 6.32
C LEU A 77 10.33 10.10 4.91
N LEU A 78 9.51 11.02 4.41
CA LEU A 78 8.93 10.93 3.08
C LEU A 78 9.91 11.41 2.02
N PRO A 79 9.79 10.91 0.78
CA PRO A 79 10.49 11.50 -0.35
C PRO A 79 10.03 12.94 -0.61
N ASP A 80 10.89 13.83 -1.14
CA ASP A 80 10.49 15.20 -1.49
C ASP A 80 9.20 15.24 -2.33
N ASN A 81 8.36 16.26 -2.05
CA ASN A 81 7.04 16.48 -2.65
C ASN A 81 5.99 15.38 -2.36
N SER A 82 6.29 14.46 -1.44
CA SER A 82 5.34 13.46 -0.95
C SER A 82 4.64 13.93 0.31
N HIS A 83 3.48 13.34 0.62
CA HIS A 83 2.69 13.72 1.78
C HIS A 83 1.85 12.58 2.33
N PHE A 84 1.45 12.68 3.60
CA PHE A 84 0.50 11.75 4.18
C PHE A 84 -0.94 12.14 3.85
N LEU A 85 -1.77 11.13 3.61
CA LEU A 85 -3.19 11.27 3.34
C LEU A 85 -4.04 10.41 4.28
N ILE A 86 -5.16 10.96 4.70
CA ILE A 86 -6.24 10.18 5.33
C ILE A 86 -7.32 10.00 4.27
N PHE A 87 -7.64 8.75 3.94
CA PHE A 87 -8.83 8.47 3.16
C PHE A 87 -9.95 8.06 4.10
N GLY A 88 -10.98 8.88 4.23
CA GLY A 88 -12.26 8.35 4.69
C GLY A 88 -12.76 7.29 3.70
N LYS A 89 -13.62 6.38 4.17
CA LYS A 89 -14.35 5.40 3.35
C LYS A 89 -15.06 5.99 2.11
N HIS A 90 -15.21 7.31 2.01
CA HIS A 90 -16.15 7.97 1.12
C HIS A 90 -15.55 8.61 -0.14
N PHE A 91 -14.34 8.24 -0.56
CA PHE A 91 -13.81 8.69 -1.85
C PHE A 91 -14.07 7.71 -2.99
N PHE A 92 -14.25 6.41 -2.69
CA PHE A 92 -14.52 5.35 -3.68
C PHE A 92 -15.29 4.20 -2.99
N GLU A 93 -16.49 4.46 -2.48
CA GLU A 93 -17.42 3.36 -2.15
C GLU A 93 -18.30 3.12 -3.39
N ASP A 94 -18.29 1.87 -3.83
CA ASP A 94 -18.96 1.21 -4.96
C ASP A 94 -18.50 1.49 -6.40
N LYS A 95 -17.96 0.43 -7.02
CA LYS A 95 -17.65 0.32 -8.45
C LYS A 95 -18.91 0.14 -9.32
N ASP A 96 -20.10 0.05 -8.71
CA ASP A 96 -21.37 -0.24 -9.39
C ASP A 96 -22.30 0.96 -9.53
N ASP A 97 -21.95 2.13 -9.00
CA ASP A 97 -22.76 3.34 -9.13
C ASP A 97 -22.02 4.36 -10.00
N GLU A 98 -22.51 4.61 -11.22
CA GLU A 98 -21.97 5.62 -12.15
C GLU A 98 -22.00 7.05 -11.57
N ASN A 99 -22.57 7.24 -10.37
CA ASN A 99 -22.63 8.48 -9.62
C ASN A 99 -21.75 8.47 -8.34
N VAL A 100 -20.46 8.14 -8.46
CA VAL A 100 -19.50 8.34 -7.35
C VAL A 100 -19.30 9.83 -7.08
N GLU A 101 -20.22 10.45 -6.35
CA GLU A 101 -20.00 11.77 -5.76
C GLU A 101 -18.90 11.63 -4.70
N SER A 102 -17.72 12.18 -4.97
CA SER A 102 -16.64 12.28 -3.98
C SER A 102 -17.20 12.95 -2.72
N LYS A 103 -17.47 12.21 -1.66
CA LYS A 103 -18.12 12.79 -0.48
C LYS A 103 -17.10 13.66 0.25
N LYS A 104 -17.41 14.94 0.39
CA LYS A 104 -16.57 15.91 1.13
C LYS A 104 -16.25 15.36 2.52
N MET A 105 -14.97 15.24 2.84
CA MET A 105 -14.57 14.96 4.21
C MET A 105 -14.80 16.21 5.05
N ASN A 106 -15.52 16.08 6.16
CA ASN A 106 -15.70 17.16 7.13
C ASN A 106 -14.85 16.85 8.38
N LEU A 107 -13.86 17.69 8.67
CA LEU A 107 -12.98 17.48 9.82
C LEU A 107 -13.69 17.64 11.16
N LYS A 108 -14.93 18.16 11.22
CA LYS A 108 -15.72 18.19 12.47
C LYS A 108 -15.85 16.80 13.08
N ASP A 109 -16.17 15.82 12.24
CA ASP A 109 -16.53 14.47 12.65
C ASP A 109 -15.32 13.52 12.68
N TYR A 110 -14.16 13.98 12.19
CA TYR A 110 -12.94 13.19 12.18
C TYR A 110 -12.30 13.09 13.57
N ALA A 111 -12.27 11.90 14.16
CA ALA A 111 -11.77 11.68 15.53
C ALA A 111 -10.27 11.28 15.61
N GLY A 112 -9.54 11.37 14.49
CA GLY A 112 -8.15 10.90 14.38
C GLY A 112 -8.06 9.46 13.85
N THR A 113 -6.85 8.91 13.86
CA THR A 113 -6.60 7.54 13.36
C THR A 113 -7.25 6.43 14.19
N LYS A 114 -7.65 6.70 15.43
CA LYS A 114 -8.14 5.63 16.32
C LYS A 114 -9.40 4.97 15.74
N ASN A 115 -9.40 3.64 15.66
CA ASN A 115 -10.43 2.82 15.04
C ASN A 115 -10.66 3.11 13.54
N SER A 116 -9.67 3.72 12.88
CA SER A 116 -9.70 3.88 11.45
C SER A 116 -9.72 2.50 10.77
N ASN A 117 -10.72 2.26 9.92
CA ASN A 117 -10.81 1.06 9.06
C ASN A 117 -10.03 1.24 7.75
N VAL A 118 -9.22 2.30 7.68
CA VAL A 118 -8.50 2.71 6.49
C VAL A 118 -7.26 1.83 6.33
N SER A 119 -7.09 1.25 5.14
CA SER A 119 -5.88 0.49 4.81
C SER A 119 -4.66 1.39 4.68
N PHE A 120 -3.48 0.84 4.96
CA PHE A 120 -2.20 1.45 4.64
C PHE A 120 -1.91 1.23 3.15
N ALA A 121 -1.41 2.26 2.46
CA ALA A 121 -1.02 2.17 1.05
C ALA A 121 -0.12 3.35 0.64
N ALA A 122 0.86 3.10 -0.23
CA ALA A 122 1.54 4.14 -1.00
C ALA A 122 1.12 4.09 -2.47
N TYR A 123 0.92 5.26 -3.08
CA TYR A 123 0.58 5.35 -4.51
C TYR A 123 0.97 6.69 -5.11
N ASN A 124 1.17 6.69 -6.43
CA ASN A 124 1.44 7.89 -7.21
C ASN A 124 0.16 8.67 -7.50
N THR A 125 0.24 9.98 -7.38
CA THR A 125 -0.76 10.92 -7.89
C THR A 125 -0.11 11.83 -8.91
N LYS A 126 -0.78 12.01 -10.04
CA LYS A 126 -0.43 13.06 -11.01
C LYS A 126 -1.19 14.32 -10.62
N ALA A 127 -0.49 15.29 -10.05
CA ALA A 127 -1.02 16.62 -9.77
C ALA A 127 -0.27 17.64 -10.63
N GLY A 128 -0.79 17.93 -11.82
CA GLY A 128 -0.10 18.74 -12.82
C GLY A 128 1.13 18.02 -13.40
N ASN A 129 2.26 18.73 -13.49
CA ASN A 129 3.52 18.22 -14.06
C ASN A 129 4.47 17.59 -13.01
N SER A 130 4.02 17.38 -11.77
CA SER A 130 4.84 16.76 -10.72
C SER A 130 4.28 15.42 -10.31
N ASP A 131 5.11 14.38 -10.35
CA ASP A 131 4.82 13.12 -9.67
C ASP A 131 4.88 13.35 -8.16
N ARG A 132 3.78 13.04 -7.48
CA ARG A 132 3.69 13.09 -6.01
C ARG A 132 3.35 11.72 -5.50
N VAL A 133 4.12 11.24 -4.54
CA VAL A 133 3.78 10.02 -3.82
C VAL A 133 2.94 10.37 -2.61
N CYS A 134 1.83 9.67 -2.44
CA CYS A 134 0.97 9.83 -1.30
C CYS A 134 1.07 8.57 -0.43
N VAL A 135 1.23 8.77 0.88
CA VAL A 135 1.22 7.68 1.85
C VAL A 135 -0.07 7.74 2.66
N LYS A 136 -0.95 6.80 2.40
CA LYS A 136 -2.19 6.57 3.14
C LYS A 136 -1.90 5.74 4.38
N TYR A 137 -2.50 6.14 5.49
CA TYR A 137 -2.29 5.49 6.78
C TYR A 137 -3.59 5.17 7.50
N GLY A 138 -3.59 4.04 8.20
CA GLY A 138 -4.69 3.54 9.00
C GLY A 138 -4.59 3.93 10.48
N ASP A 139 -5.03 3.03 11.35
CA ASP A 139 -4.99 3.24 12.79
C ASP A 139 -3.57 3.16 13.35
N LEU A 140 -2.92 4.31 13.53
CA LEU A 140 -1.58 4.40 14.11
C LEU A 140 -1.55 4.20 15.64
N SER A 141 -2.70 4.10 16.31
CA SER A 141 -2.75 3.90 17.76
C SER A 141 -2.59 2.44 18.18
N LYS A 142 -2.83 1.49 17.26
CA LYS A 142 -2.82 0.04 17.54
C LYS A 142 -1.45 -0.59 17.28
N LYS A 143 -1.25 -1.78 17.84
CA LYS A 143 -0.06 -2.63 17.60
C LYS A 143 0.27 -2.74 16.12
N GLY A 144 1.48 -2.34 15.75
CA GLY A 144 2.02 -2.44 14.40
C GLY A 144 1.49 -1.41 13.40
N GLY A 145 0.67 -0.45 13.85
CA GLY A 145 0.23 0.68 13.01
C GLY A 145 1.41 1.54 12.55
N MET A 146 2.39 1.78 13.43
CA MET A 146 3.59 2.54 13.08
C MET A 146 4.52 1.71 12.19
N LEU A 147 4.67 0.42 12.46
CA LEU A 147 5.43 -0.47 11.58
C LEU A 147 4.84 -0.52 10.16
N SER A 148 3.51 -0.58 10.03
CA SER A 148 2.81 -0.53 8.75
C SER A 148 2.99 0.81 8.03
N LEU A 149 2.95 1.93 8.76
CA LEU A 149 3.25 3.24 8.18
C LEU A 149 4.67 3.29 7.59
N LEU A 150 5.67 2.81 8.34
CA LEU A 150 7.05 2.78 7.87
C LEU A 150 7.24 1.87 6.65
N HIS A 151 6.45 0.80 6.55
CA HIS A 151 6.41 -0.06 5.37
C HIS A 151 5.90 0.71 4.13
N GLU A 152 4.80 1.47 4.26
CA GLU A 152 4.30 2.29 3.14
C GLU A 152 5.25 3.45 2.79
N ILE A 153 5.98 4.01 3.77
CA ILE A 153 7.02 5.00 3.48
C ILE A 153 8.14 4.38 2.63
N ALA A 154 8.53 3.13 2.89
CA ALA A 154 9.52 2.43 2.08
C ALA A 154 9.03 2.23 0.64
N HIS A 155 7.77 1.83 0.49
CA HIS A 155 7.08 1.78 -0.80
C HIS A 155 7.10 3.13 -1.51
N ALA A 156 6.85 4.23 -0.80
CA ALA A 156 6.91 5.57 -1.40
C ALA A 156 8.30 5.93 -1.95
N TRP A 157 9.37 5.52 -1.26
CA TRP A 157 10.75 5.66 -1.76
C TRP A 157 11.02 4.78 -2.98
N HIS A 158 10.51 3.54 -3.00
CA HIS A 158 10.57 2.69 -4.19
C HIS A 158 9.87 3.36 -5.38
N THR A 159 8.67 3.91 -5.15
CA THR A 159 7.91 4.62 -6.18
C THR A 159 8.67 5.81 -6.76
N LYS A 160 9.34 6.60 -5.91
CA LYS A 160 10.08 7.78 -6.39
C LYS A 160 11.33 7.45 -7.21
N HIS A 161 12.04 6.37 -6.85
CA HIS A 161 13.35 6.07 -7.44
C HIS A 161 13.35 4.95 -8.48
N ARG A 162 12.30 4.15 -8.55
CA ARG A 162 12.17 3.09 -9.55
C ARG A 162 11.13 3.50 -10.58
N SER A 163 11.48 3.36 -11.86
CA SER A 163 10.54 3.52 -12.97
C SER A 163 9.52 2.36 -13.06
N LYS A 164 9.72 1.30 -12.27
CA LYS A 164 8.97 0.05 -12.28
C LYS A 164 8.57 -0.33 -10.85
N TYR A 165 7.27 -0.45 -10.61
CA TYR A 165 6.66 -0.73 -9.31
C TYR A 165 6.18 -2.18 -9.33
N GLY A 166 6.77 -3.07 -8.53
CA GLY A 166 6.52 -4.51 -8.62
C GLY A 166 5.05 -4.86 -8.45
N ARG A 167 4.38 -4.28 -7.43
CA ARG A 167 2.93 -4.45 -7.25
C ARG A 167 2.11 -3.87 -8.41
N GLY A 168 2.43 -2.65 -8.84
CA GLY A 168 1.67 -1.96 -9.88
C GLY A 168 1.82 -2.61 -11.25
N GLU A 169 3.01 -3.11 -11.55
CA GLU A 169 3.27 -3.93 -12.75
C GLU A 169 2.56 -5.28 -12.66
N PHE A 170 2.52 -5.90 -11.48
CA PHE A 170 1.75 -7.13 -11.27
C PHE A 170 0.25 -6.92 -11.52
N ASP A 171 -0.36 -5.90 -10.90
CA ASP A 171 -1.79 -5.59 -11.05
C ASP A 171 -2.16 -5.27 -12.51
N ASP A 172 -1.33 -4.49 -13.22
CA ASP A 172 -1.53 -4.18 -14.64
C ASP A 172 -1.33 -5.42 -15.54
N MET A 173 -0.29 -6.21 -15.25
CA MET A 173 -0.01 -7.45 -15.96
C MET A 173 -1.17 -8.43 -15.83
N ILE A 174 -1.65 -8.70 -14.62
CA ILE A 174 -2.68 -9.72 -14.40
C ILE A 174 -4.03 -9.32 -15.02
N PHE A 175 -4.39 -8.04 -14.94
CA PHE A 175 -5.58 -7.50 -15.60
C PHE A 175 -5.51 -7.73 -17.12
N LYS A 176 -4.42 -7.31 -17.76
CA LYS A 176 -4.24 -7.45 -19.21
C LYS A 176 -4.14 -8.92 -19.64
N LEU A 177 -3.41 -9.74 -18.88
CA LEU A 177 -3.23 -11.15 -19.17
C LEU A 177 -4.57 -11.90 -19.17
N ARG A 178 -5.40 -11.69 -18.14
CA ARG A 178 -6.76 -12.24 -18.08
C ARG A 178 -7.62 -11.76 -19.23
N LEU A 179 -7.66 -10.44 -19.45
CA LEU A 179 -8.44 -9.85 -20.54
C LEU A 179 -8.11 -10.48 -21.89
N PHE A 180 -6.83 -10.66 -22.20
CA PHE A 180 -6.40 -11.25 -23.47
C PHE A 180 -6.73 -12.74 -23.55
N LEU A 181 -6.49 -13.51 -22.49
CA LEU A 181 -6.81 -14.94 -22.45
C LEU A 181 -8.32 -15.19 -22.58
N GLU A 182 -9.16 -14.41 -21.92
CA GLU A 182 -10.61 -14.53 -21.97
C GLU A 182 -11.19 -14.08 -23.31
N THR A 183 -10.69 -12.97 -23.84
CA THR A 183 -11.08 -12.48 -25.18
C THR A 183 -10.72 -13.52 -26.24
N ARG A 184 -9.56 -14.16 -26.11
CA ARG A 184 -9.11 -15.23 -27.00
C ARG A 184 -10.05 -16.44 -26.98
N ILE A 185 -10.55 -16.84 -25.81
CA ILE A 185 -11.50 -17.96 -25.67
C ILE A 185 -12.87 -17.59 -26.24
N SER A 186 -13.34 -16.36 -26.01
CA SER A 186 -14.70 -15.94 -26.30
C SER A 186 -14.90 -15.41 -27.72
N SER A 187 -13.84 -15.06 -28.44
CA SER A 187 -13.93 -14.40 -29.75
C SER A 187 -12.94 -14.96 -30.77
N ASP A 188 -13.44 -15.82 -31.67
CA ASP A 188 -12.65 -16.32 -32.82
C ASP A 188 -12.14 -15.18 -33.71
N ARG A 189 -12.90 -14.09 -33.82
CA ARG A 189 -12.53 -12.93 -34.65
C ARG A 189 -11.29 -12.19 -34.10
N LEU A 190 -11.13 -12.11 -32.79
CA LEU A 190 -10.03 -11.38 -32.14
C LEU A 190 -8.87 -12.29 -31.76
N LYS A 191 -8.95 -13.59 -32.06
CA LYS A 191 -8.00 -14.59 -31.60
C LYS A 191 -6.57 -14.27 -32.04
N ASP A 192 -6.36 -13.94 -33.30
CA ASP A 192 -5.02 -13.63 -33.84
C ASP A 192 -4.43 -12.35 -33.22
N ASP A 193 -5.27 -11.33 -32.98
CA ASP A 193 -4.86 -10.10 -32.31
C ASP A 193 -4.46 -10.36 -30.85
N MET A 194 -5.20 -11.22 -30.16
CA MET A 194 -4.89 -11.61 -28.77
C MET A 194 -3.64 -12.50 -28.71
N ASP A 195 -3.44 -13.38 -29.68
CA ASP A 195 -2.24 -14.21 -29.82
C ASP A 195 -0.99 -13.34 -29.96
N GLN A 196 -1.05 -12.35 -30.86
CA GLN A 196 0.03 -11.39 -31.04
C GLN A 196 0.28 -10.53 -29.79
N ALA A 197 -0.79 -10.15 -29.08
CA ALA A 197 -0.68 -9.39 -27.84
C ALA A 197 -0.04 -10.21 -26.70
N LEU A 198 -0.44 -11.48 -26.54
CA LEU A 198 0.12 -12.40 -25.55
C LEU A 198 1.62 -12.62 -25.77
N GLU A 199 2.03 -12.80 -27.03
CA GLU A 199 3.44 -12.94 -27.37
C GLU A 199 4.23 -11.63 -27.11
N ASN A 200 3.72 -10.49 -27.57
CA ASN A 200 4.43 -9.20 -27.45
C ASN A 200 4.52 -8.67 -26.01
N PHE A 201 3.43 -8.80 -25.24
CA PHE A 201 3.36 -8.24 -23.89
C PHE A 201 3.85 -9.22 -22.83
N PHE A 202 3.64 -10.52 -23.01
CA PHE A 202 3.90 -11.52 -21.97
C PHE A 202 4.85 -12.64 -22.41
N GLU A 203 5.35 -12.61 -23.65
CA GLU A 203 6.26 -13.65 -24.17
C GLU A 203 5.64 -15.06 -24.09
N VAL A 204 4.31 -15.12 -24.21
CA VAL A 204 3.55 -16.38 -24.20
C VAL A 204 3.40 -16.86 -25.64
N LYS A 205 3.94 -18.05 -25.92
CA LYS A 205 3.67 -18.75 -27.18
C LYS A 205 2.28 -19.38 -27.14
N THR A 206 1.49 -19.15 -28.16
CA THR A 206 0.05 -19.45 -28.15
C THR A 206 -0.24 -20.94 -28.27
N ASP A 207 0.67 -21.70 -28.89
CA ASP A 207 0.66 -23.16 -28.93
C ASP A 207 0.93 -23.80 -27.56
N ASP A 208 1.52 -23.06 -26.62
CA ASP A 208 1.82 -23.53 -25.26
C ASP A 208 0.66 -23.28 -24.29
N ILE A 209 -0.41 -22.60 -24.71
CA ILE A 209 -1.56 -22.27 -23.86
C ILE A 209 -2.49 -23.48 -23.74
N LYS A 210 -2.73 -23.93 -22.51
CA LYS A 210 -3.67 -25.02 -22.22
C LYS A 210 -4.80 -24.51 -21.33
N TYR A 211 -6.05 -24.71 -21.75
CA TYR A 211 -7.21 -24.39 -20.92
C TYR A 211 -7.75 -25.63 -20.22
N THR A 212 -8.23 -25.44 -18.99
CA THR A 212 -8.74 -26.52 -18.16
C THR A 212 -9.70 -25.96 -17.12
N SER A 213 -10.65 -26.78 -16.66
CA SER A 213 -11.56 -26.44 -15.55
C SER A 213 -11.19 -27.18 -14.26
N ARG A 214 -10.03 -27.86 -14.23
CA ARG A 214 -9.54 -28.55 -13.03
C ARG A 214 -8.92 -27.55 -12.06
N GLU A 215 -9.14 -27.75 -10.77
CA GLU A 215 -8.55 -26.96 -9.70
C GLU A 215 -7.19 -27.53 -9.26
N ASP A 216 -7.04 -28.85 -9.20
CA ASP A 216 -5.79 -29.51 -8.83
C ASP A 216 -4.91 -29.78 -10.06
N ILE A 217 -3.91 -28.92 -10.26
CA ILE A 217 -2.99 -29.00 -11.40
C ILE A 217 -1.55 -28.95 -10.91
N ASP A 218 -0.80 -30.02 -11.18
CA ASP A 218 0.65 -30.00 -11.01
C ASP A 218 1.30 -29.20 -12.15
N LEU A 219 1.83 -28.03 -11.80
CA LEU A 219 2.54 -27.15 -12.72
C LEU A 219 3.99 -27.60 -12.90
N SER A 220 4.40 -27.77 -14.15
CA SER A 220 5.79 -28.03 -14.51
C SER A 220 6.63 -26.76 -14.40
N ASP A 221 7.95 -26.90 -14.26
CA ASP A 221 8.86 -25.74 -14.17
C ASP A 221 8.65 -24.74 -15.32
N GLY A 222 8.42 -23.49 -14.93
CA GLY A 222 8.17 -22.36 -15.84
C GLY A 222 6.70 -22.21 -16.28
N GLU A 223 5.81 -23.10 -15.85
CA GLU A 223 4.37 -22.95 -16.05
C GLU A 223 3.75 -22.05 -14.98
N VAL A 224 2.75 -21.27 -15.42
CA VAL A 224 1.93 -20.39 -14.61
C VAL A 224 0.47 -20.73 -14.89
N LEU A 225 -0.29 -20.97 -13.83
CA LEU A 225 -1.74 -21.08 -13.90
C LEU A 225 -2.34 -19.69 -13.69
N VAL A 226 -3.20 -19.27 -14.60
CA VAL A 226 -3.96 -18.02 -14.53
C VAL A 226 -5.43 -18.37 -14.33
N LYS A 227 -6.02 -17.87 -13.25
CA LYS A 227 -7.44 -18.08 -12.91
C LYS A 227 -8.28 -17.05 -13.67
N LEU A 228 -9.22 -17.50 -14.49
CA LEU A 228 -10.08 -16.62 -15.31
C LEU A 228 -11.45 -16.43 -14.64
N GLU A 229 -12.11 -15.33 -14.94
CA GLU A 229 -13.43 -14.97 -14.37
C GLU A 229 -14.54 -15.90 -14.85
N ASN A 230 -14.37 -16.51 -16.04
CA ASN A 230 -15.32 -17.47 -16.59
C ASN A 230 -15.28 -18.86 -15.91
N GLY A 231 -14.48 -19.01 -14.85
CA GLY A 231 -14.30 -20.27 -14.10
C GLY A 231 -13.37 -21.28 -14.76
N GLN A 232 -12.71 -20.93 -15.87
CA GLN A 232 -11.63 -21.72 -16.45
C GLN A 232 -10.26 -21.26 -15.92
N ASN A 233 -9.28 -22.13 -16.06
CA ASN A 233 -7.88 -21.85 -15.81
C ASN A 233 -7.11 -21.92 -17.14
N ALA A 234 -6.14 -21.03 -17.30
CA ALA A 234 -5.18 -21.07 -18.39
C ALA A 234 -3.79 -21.39 -17.84
N ILE A 235 -3.19 -22.47 -18.33
CA ILE A 235 -1.79 -22.80 -18.07
C ILE A 235 -0.98 -22.21 -19.22
N ILE A 236 -0.04 -21.35 -18.89
CA ILE A 236 0.88 -20.70 -19.82
C ILE A 236 2.32 -20.93 -19.40
N ARG A 237 3.27 -20.70 -20.31
CA ARG A 237 4.70 -20.61 -19.99
C ARG A 237 5.18 -19.19 -20.27
N SER A 238 5.68 -18.50 -19.25
CA SER A 238 6.20 -17.14 -19.39
C SER A 238 7.19 -16.80 -18.27
N GLU A 239 8.45 -16.62 -18.62
CA GLU A 239 9.48 -16.13 -17.69
C GLU A 239 9.17 -14.70 -17.23
N LYS A 240 8.64 -13.87 -18.13
CA LYS A 240 8.26 -12.49 -17.84
C LYS A 240 7.20 -12.38 -16.75
N VAL A 241 6.15 -13.22 -16.81
CA VAL A 241 5.11 -13.26 -15.77
C VAL A 241 5.72 -13.67 -14.43
N ILE A 242 6.55 -14.73 -14.43
CA ILE A 242 7.24 -15.20 -13.22
C ILE A 242 8.14 -14.11 -12.62
N ASP A 243 8.87 -13.37 -13.45
CA ASP A 243 9.77 -12.32 -13.00
C ASP A 243 9.02 -11.12 -12.41
N ILE A 244 7.87 -10.74 -12.96
CA ILE A 244 7.01 -9.70 -12.39
C ILE A 244 6.52 -10.11 -10.99
N VAL A 245 6.10 -11.36 -10.81
CA VAL A 245 5.68 -11.90 -9.50
C VAL A 245 6.82 -11.87 -8.48
N LYS A 246 8.03 -12.28 -8.89
CA LYS A 246 9.24 -12.21 -8.04
C LYS A 246 9.61 -10.77 -7.71
N CYS A 247 9.43 -9.84 -8.65
CA CYS A 247 9.65 -8.42 -8.41
C CYS A 247 8.69 -7.88 -7.36
N TYR A 248 7.41 -8.25 -7.42
CA TYR A 248 6.43 -7.90 -6.39
C TYR A 248 6.80 -8.50 -5.02
N GLU A 249 7.13 -9.79 -4.96
CA GLU A 249 7.59 -10.45 -3.73
C GLU A 249 8.77 -9.73 -3.10
N LYS A 250 9.80 -9.44 -3.91
CA LYS A 250 11.01 -8.77 -3.47
C LYS A 250 10.71 -7.37 -2.95
N GLU A 251 9.87 -6.61 -3.65
CA GLU A 251 9.49 -5.26 -3.24
C GLU A 251 8.83 -5.24 -1.86
N GLU A 252 7.85 -6.11 -1.61
CA GLU A 252 7.18 -6.23 -0.32
C GLU A 252 8.18 -6.61 0.79
N ARG A 253 9.05 -7.59 0.54
CA ARG A 253 10.09 -8.00 1.50
C ARG A 253 11.09 -6.90 1.80
N ASP A 254 11.55 -6.17 0.77
CA ASP A 254 12.48 -5.05 0.93
C ASP A 254 11.82 -3.91 1.74
N ALA A 255 10.54 -3.63 1.52
CA ALA A 255 9.79 -2.61 2.26
C ALA A 255 9.66 -2.97 3.74
N TRP A 256 9.29 -4.22 4.08
CA TRP A 256 9.27 -4.68 5.49
C TRP A 256 10.66 -4.66 6.14
N ALA A 257 11.70 -5.10 5.41
CA ALA A 257 13.07 -5.05 5.90
C ALA A 257 13.51 -3.61 6.21
N HIS A 258 13.12 -2.65 5.38
CA HIS A 258 13.38 -1.22 5.61
C HIS A 258 12.63 -0.69 6.83
N ALA A 259 11.35 -1.01 6.97
CA ALA A 259 10.54 -0.62 8.12
C ALA A 259 11.14 -1.11 9.45
N ILE A 260 11.58 -2.37 9.50
CA ILE A 260 12.27 -2.95 10.66
C ILE A 260 13.58 -2.21 10.95
N LYS A 261 14.38 -1.90 9.91
CA LYS A 261 15.63 -1.15 10.06
C LYS A 261 15.39 0.23 10.68
N LEU A 262 14.35 0.95 10.23
CA LEU A 262 13.98 2.26 10.79
C LEU A 262 13.53 2.15 12.25
N LEU A 263 12.67 1.19 12.60
CA LEU A 263 12.30 0.96 14.01
C LEU A 263 13.52 0.72 14.89
N ARG A 264 14.43 -0.17 14.46
CA ARG A 264 15.67 -0.46 15.19
C ARG A 264 16.58 0.76 15.30
N PHE A 265 16.67 1.56 14.25
CA PHE A 265 17.46 2.79 14.25
C PHE A 265 16.95 3.78 15.31
N TYR A 266 15.65 4.06 15.32
CA TYR A 266 15.05 4.99 16.29
C TYR A 266 15.13 4.46 17.73
N ARG A 267 14.92 3.15 17.95
CA ARG A 267 15.11 2.54 19.28
C ARG A 267 16.53 2.72 19.81
N LYS A 268 17.56 2.57 18.96
CA LYS A 268 18.96 2.85 19.33
C LYS A 268 19.21 4.32 19.68
N LYS A 269 18.35 5.23 19.22
CA LYS A 269 18.37 6.66 19.55
C LYS A 269 17.49 7.01 20.75
N GLY A 270 16.88 6.02 21.42
CA GLY A 270 15.99 6.24 22.57
C GLY A 270 14.56 6.61 22.20
N ILE A 271 14.20 6.52 20.92
CA ILE A 271 12.85 6.80 20.41
C ILE A 271 12.22 5.47 20.02
N ASP A 272 11.34 4.93 20.87
CA ASP A 272 10.60 3.71 20.53
C ASP A 272 9.26 4.04 19.87
N LEU A 273 9.24 3.95 18.54
CA LEU A 273 8.09 4.27 17.70
C LEU A 273 6.96 3.23 17.80
N GLU A 274 7.25 2.01 18.25
CA GLU A 274 6.30 0.90 18.31
C GLU A 274 6.61 -0.01 19.51
N PRO A 275 6.42 0.48 20.74
CA PRO A 275 6.82 -0.23 21.96
C PRO A 275 6.05 -1.54 22.20
N GLN A 276 4.93 -1.75 21.49
CA GLN A 276 4.15 -2.98 21.54
C GLN A 276 4.77 -4.15 20.73
N LEU A 277 5.80 -3.87 19.92
CA LEU A 277 6.57 -4.86 19.17
C LEU A 277 8.00 -4.96 19.72
N ASP A 278 8.12 -5.23 21.02
CA ASP A 278 9.39 -5.25 21.74
C ASP A 278 10.23 -6.49 21.44
N THR A 279 9.60 -7.64 21.17
CA THR A 279 10.27 -8.89 20.82
C THR A 279 10.44 -9.08 19.30
N LYS A 280 11.37 -9.97 18.93
CA LYS A 280 11.56 -10.37 17.52
C LYS A 280 10.36 -11.17 17.04
N GLU A 281 9.81 -11.99 17.92
CA GLU A 281 8.68 -12.88 17.70
C GLU A 281 7.42 -12.05 17.43
N ASP A 282 7.13 -11.02 18.23
CA ASP A 282 6.00 -10.11 17.98
C ASP A 282 6.09 -9.43 16.61
N THR A 283 7.29 -8.96 16.26
CA THR A 283 7.53 -8.31 14.96
C THR A 283 7.32 -9.30 13.82
N ARG A 284 7.87 -10.51 13.95
CA ARG A 284 7.74 -11.57 12.95
C ARG A 284 6.28 -11.97 12.78
N ASP A 285 5.58 -12.28 13.87
CA ASP A 285 4.20 -12.72 13.84
C ASP A 285 3.25 -11.65 13.26
N TYR A 286 3.56 -10.36 13.48
CA TYR A 286 2.84 -9.26 12.83
C TYR A 286 3.05 -9.25 11.31
N ILE A 287 4.30 -9.33 10.87
CA ILE A 287 4.67 -9.27 9.45
C ILE A 287 4.18 -10.51 8.71
N GLU A 288 4.34 -11.72 9.26
CA GLU A 288 3.88 -12.97 8.64
C GLU A 288 2.39 -12.96 8.32
N LYS A 289 1.56 -12.38 9.21
CA LYS A 289 0.12 -12.21 8.94
C LYS A 289 -0.15 -11.33 7.72
N ARG A 290 0.66 -10.29 7.50
CA ARG A 290 0.53 -9.39 6.34
C ARG A 290 1.09 -10.03 5.07
N LEU A 291 2.24 -10.69 5.17
CA LEU A 291 2.82 -11.47 4.07
C LEU A 291 1.83 -12.51 3.56
N LYS A 292 1.11 -13.19 4.46
CA LYS A 292 0.04 -14.11 4.06
C LYS A 292 -1.07 -13.42 3.26
N THR A 293 -1.48 -12.21 3.64
CA THR A 293 -2.52 -11.49 2.86
C THR A 293 -2.08 -11.13 1.44
N TYR A 294 -0.79 -10.84 1.22
CA TYR A 294 -0.28 -10.62 -0.14
C TYR A 294 -0.19 -11.94 -0.91
N GLU A 295 0.20 -13.01 -0.23
CA GLU A 295 0.25 -14.36 -0.80
C GLU A 295 -1.13 -14.84 -1.24
N ASP A 296 -2.14 -14.64 -0.40
CA ASP A 296 -3.53 -14.99 -0.70
C ASP A 296 -4.05 -14.16 -1.90
N ALA A 297 -3.67 -12.88 -2.00
CA ALA A 297 -4.06 -12.00 -3.11
C ALA A 297 -3.39 -12.38 -4.44
N VAL A 298 -2.11 -12.76 -4.44
CA VAL A 298 -1.45 -13.26 -5.67
C VAL A 298 -2.04 -14.62 -6.05
N SER A 299 -2.23 -15.50 -5.07
CA SER A 299 -2.77 -16.86 -5.26
C SER A 299 -4.23 -16.88 -5.70
N SER A 300 -5.00 -15.81 -5.44
CA SER A 300 -6.36 -15.68 -5.98
C SER A 300 -6.37 -15.45 -7.48
N ASP A 301 -5.25 -14.97 -8.04
CA ASP A 301 -5.19 -14.65 -9.46
C ASP A 301 -4.34 -15.60 -10.29
N ILE A 302 -3.21 -16.03 -9.74
CA ILE A 302 -2.27 -16.91 -10.43
C ILE A 302 -1.62 -17.91 -9.47
N GLU A 303 -1.09 -18.99 -10.03
CA GLU A 303 -0.20 -19.91 -9.33
C GLU A 303 1.04 -20.16 -10.19
N ILE A 304 2.21 -20.25 -9.56
CA ILE A 304 3.48 -20.50 -10.26
C ILE A 304 4.02 -21.89 -9.89
N SER A 305 4.71 -22.53 -10.83
CA SER A 305 5.35 -23.83 -10.64
C SER A 305 6.22 -23.89 -9.37
N GLY A 306 6.13 -25.00 -8.63
CA GLY A 306 7.01 -25.29 -7.49
C GLY A 306 6.43 -25.00 -6.11
N ASN A 307 5.12 -24.74 -5.98
CA ASN A 307 4.38 -24.66 -4.72
C ASN A 307 5.08 -23.84 -3.62
N ARG A 308 5.73 -22.74 -4.02
CA ARG A 308 6.52 -21.89 -3.11
C ARG A 308 5.60 -20.90 -2.42
N LYS A 309 5.68 -20.86 -1.10
CA LYS A 309 5.13 -19.74 -0.34
C LYS A 309 5.89 -18.48 -0.69
N LEU A 310 5.33 -17.69 -1.61
CA LEU A 310 5.97 -16.51 -2.20
C LEU A 310 6.42 -15.55 -1.09
N PHE A 311 5.51 -15.16 -0.21
CA PHE A 311 5.80 -14.09 0.75
C PHE A 311 6.22 -14.63 2.11
N THR A 312 5.58 -15.69 2.60
CA THR A 312 5.77 -16.18 3.97
C THR A 312 7.00 -17.09 4.14
N GLY A 313 7.67 -17.43 3.04
CA GLY A 313 8.82 -18.33 3.02
C GLY A 313 8.41 -19.78 3.29
N ASN A 314 9.15 -20.72 2.72
CA ASN A 314 9.05 -22.10 3.17
C ASN A 314 9.58 -22.11 4.60
N LYS A 315 8.74 -22.48 5.59
CA LYS A 315 9.28 -23.07 6.81
C LYS A 315 10.19 -24.19 6.31
N LYS A 316 11.50 -24.05 6.51
CA LYS A 316 12.31 -25.26 6.57
C LYS A 316 11.74 -26.01 7.75
N ASP A 317 11.06 -27.12 7.46
CA ASP A 317 10.83 -28.15 8.44
C ASP A 317 12.23 -28.62 8.85
N ASP A 318 12.76 -28.01 9.91
CA ASP A 318 13.96 -28.46 10.61
C ASP A 318 13.61 -29.67 11.48
#